data_AF-A0A2N5GGV9-F1
#
_entry.id   AF-A0A2N5GGV9-F1
#
_cell.length_a   1.000
_cell.length_b   1.000
_cell.length_c   1.000
_cell.angle_alpha   90.00
_cell.angle_beta   90.00
_cell.angle_gamma   90.00
#
_symmetry.space_group_name_H-M   'P 1'
#
loop_
_entity.id
_entity.type
_entity.pdbx_description
1 polymer ?
#
loop_
_entity_poly.entity_id
_entity_poly.type
_entity_poly.pdbx_seq_one_letter_code
_entity_poly.pdbx_strand_id
1 'polypeptide(L)'
;MDKTSYIAGLLYYLTDREDIQAAAIELLNGELTLKKATKNRQICDYVSKAEKQYASNMIDPELQKKVVFFVESHLFEVTNS
;
A
#
# COMPACT_ATOMS: atom_id res chain seq x y z
N MET A 1 4.17 -0.54 12.71
CA MET A 1 3.69 -0.22 11.35
C MET A 1 2.23 -0.60 11.28
N ASP A 2 1.37 0.37 10.96
CA ASP A 2 -0.08 0.16 10.93
C ASP A 2 -0.53 -0.66 9.72
N LYS A 3 -1.68 -1.34 9.87
CA LYS A 3 -2.27 -2.19 8.81
C LYS A 3 -2.41 -1.43 7.48
N THR A 4 -2.84 -0.17 7.53
CA THR A 4 -3.05 0.65 6.32
C THR A 4 -1.74 0.91 5.58
N SER A 5 -0.69 1.32 6.29
CA SER A 5 0.64 1.55 5.71
C SER A 5 1.21 0.27 5.09
N TYR A 6 0.94 -0.88 5.71
CA TYR A 6 1.36 -2.18 5.18
C TYR A 6 0.61 -2.56 3.91
N ILE A 7 -0.71 -2.38 3.90
CA ILE A 7 -1.51 -2.63 2.69
C ILE A 7 -1.10 -1.67 1.57
N ALA A 8 -0.78 -0.41 1.87
CA ALA A 8 -0.27 0.55 0.91
C ALA A 8 1.04 0.04 0.26
N GLY A 9 2.03 -0.35 1.06
CA GLY A 9 3.27 -0.91 0.51
C GLY A 9 3.05 -2.18 -0.30
N LEU A 10 2.17 -3.09 0.14
CA LEU A 10 1.82 -4.28 -0.65
C LEU A 10 1.16 -3.90 -1.97
N LEU A 11 0.23 -2.94 -1.96
CA LEU A 11 -0.46 -2.45 -3.15
C LEU A 11 0.53 -1.88 -4.17
N TYR A 12 1.53 -1.13 -3.71
CA TYR A 12 2.58 -0.55 -4.55
C TYR A 12 3.41 -1.61 -5.28
N TYR A 13 3.82 -2.68 -4.57
CA TYR A 13 4.64 -3.75 -5.14
C TYR A 13 3.85 -4.89 -5.80
N LEU A 14 2.51 -4.86 -5.76
CA LEU A 14 1.67 -5.86 -6.40
C LEU A 14 1.60 -5.72 -7.92
N THR A 15 1.93 -4.55 -8.46
CA THR A 15 1.88 -4.26 -9.90
C THR A 15 2.71 -3.03 -10.26
N ASP A 16 3.25 -3.01 -11.48
CA ASP A 16 3.93 -1.83 -12.07
C ASP A 16 2.96 -0.81 -12.68
N ARG A 17 1.66 -0.95 -12.44
CA ARG A 17 0.66 0.00 -12.91
C ARG A 17 0.74 1.29 -12.11
N GLU A 18 1.06 2.38 -12.80
CA GLU A 18 1.22 3.72 -12.21
C GLU A 18 -0.02 4.19 -11.45
N ASP A 19 -1.23 3.89 -11.94
CA ASP A 19 -2.48 4.26 -11.27
C ASP A 19 -2.68 3.55 -9.93
N ILE A 20 -2.20 2.32 -9.80
CA ILE A 20 -2.27 1.54 -8.56
C ILE A 20 -1.19 1.98 -7.58
N GLN A 21 0.01 2.28 -8.08
CA GLN A 21 1.12 2.80 -7.28
C GLN A 21 0.80 4.19 -6.72
N ALA A 22 0.20 5.07 -7.52
CA ALA A 22 -0.29 6.36 -7.05
C ALA A 22 -1.32 6.17 -5.92
N ALA A 23 -2.31 5.29 -6.10
CA ALA A 23 -3.30 4.99 -5.07
C ALA A 23 -2.68 4.40 -3.78
N ALA A 24 -1.59 3.66 -3.89
CA ALA A 24 -0.84 3.17 -2.73
C ALA A 24 -0.16 4.30 -1.96
N ILE A 25 0.41 5.28 -2.65
CA ILE A 25 0.99 6.48 -2.03
C ILE A 25 -0.11 7.32 -1.36
N GLU A 26 -1.24 7.56 -2.05
CA GLU A 26 -2.40 8.26 -1.48
C GLU A 26 -2.95 7.54 -0.23
N LEU A 27 -2.95 6.21 -0.23
CA LEU A 27 -3.34 5.38 0.93
C LEU A 27 -2.37 5.55 2.10
N LEU A 28 -1.08 5.65 1.82
CA LEU A 28 -0.05 5.85 2.83
C LEU A 28 -0.14 7.24 3.46
N ASN A 29 -0.36 8.27 2.64
CA ASN A 29 -0.49 9.66 3.06
C ASN A 29 -1.85 9.95 3.73
N GLY A 30 -2.81 9.02 3.64
CA GLY A 30 -4.14 9.17 4.22
C GLY A 30 -5.12 9.99 3.37
N GLU A 31 -4.72 10.40 2.17
CA GLU A 31 -5.56 11.08 1.17
C GLU A 31 -6.64 10.12 0.63
N LEU A 32 -6.27 8.85 0.47
CA LEU A 32 -7.16 7.75 0.13
C LEU A 32 -7.35 6.84 1.35
N THR A 33 -8.60 6.44 1.61
CA THR A 33 -8.90 5.45 2.66
C THR A 33 -9.14 4.08 2.04
N LEU A 34 -8.81 3.00 2.77
CA LEU A 34 -9.09 1.62 2.30
C LEU A 34 -10.55 1.42 1.88
N LYS A 35 -11.50 2.05 2.60
CA LYS A 35 -12.94 2.00 2.27
C LYS A 35 -13.27 2.69 0.94
N LYS A 36 -12.56 3.75 0.57
CA LYS A 36 -12.72 4.41 -0.74
C LYS A 36 -12.00 3.62 -1.82
N ALA A 37 -10.80 3.12 -1.54
CA ALA A 37 -10.00 2.35 -2.49
C ALA A 37 -10.70 1.06 -2.93
N THR A 38 -11.33 0.35 -2.00
CA THR A 38 -12.14 -0.85 -2.28
C THR A 38 -13.41 -0.58 -3.10
N LYS A 39 -13.87 0.67 -3.19
CA LYS A 39 -15.02 1.06 -4.03
C LYS A 39 -14.62 1.52 -5.43
N ASN A 40 -13.34 1.83 -5.64
CA ASN A 40 -12.83 2.24 -6.94
C ASN A 40 -12.60 1.00 -7.81
N ARG A 41 -13.39 0.86 -8.89
CA ARG A 41 -13.38 -0.30 -9.80
C ARG A 41 -12.03 -0.60 -10.43
N GLN A 42 -11.15 0.39 -10.55
CA GLN A 42 -9.84 0.20 -11.18
C GLN A 42 -8.82 -0.44 -10.23
N ILE A 43 -8.96 -0.19 -8.92
CA ILE A 43 -7.96 -0.55 -7.91
C ILE A 43 -8.49 -1.57 -6.89
N CYS A 44 -9.81 -1.78 -6.81
CA CYS A 44 -10.46 -2.62 -5.80
C CYS A 44 -9.93 -4.07 -5.78
N ASP A 45 -9.65 -4.64 -6.95
CA ASP A 45 -9.12 -5.99 -7.08
C ASP A 45 -7.71 -6.09 -6.50
N TYR A 46 -6.88 -5.06 -6.73
CA TYR A 46 -5.52 -5.02 -6.19
C TYR A 46 -5.52 -4.77 -4.68
N VAL A 47 -6.39 -3.89 -4.19
CA VAL A 47 -6.56 -3.67 -2.75
C VAL A 47 -7.01 -4.96 -2.06
N SER A 48 -7.95 -5.70 -2.66
CA SER A 48 -8.42 -6.98 -2.13
C SER A 48 -7.31 -8.04 -2.10
N LYS A 49 -6.42 -8.06 -3.11
CA LYS A 49 -5.25 -8.94 -3.14
C LYS A 49 -4.25 -8.57 -2.04
N ALA A 50 -3.97 -7.28 -1.86
CA ALA A 50 -3.09 -6.78 -0.80
C ALA A 50 -3.61 -7.16 0.59
N GLU A 51 -4.91 -6.99 0.82
CA GLU A 51 -5.55 -7.38 2.10
C GLU A 51 -5.48 -8.89 2.35
N LYS A 52 -5.70 -9.72 1.32
CA LYS A 52 -5.56 -11.17 1.43
C LYS A 52 -4.13 -11.59 1.73
N GLN A 53 -3.15 -10.97 1.08
CA GLN A 53 -1.74 -11.26 1.30
C GLN A 53 -1.32 -10.87 2.72
N TYR A 54 -1.74 -9.69 3.20
CA TYR A 54 -1.59 -9.29 4.60
C TYR A 54 -2.23 -10.30 5.57
N ALA A 55 -3.47 -10.72 5.32
CA ALA A 55 -4.19 -11.66 6.18
C ALA A 55 -3.57 -13.07 6.19
N SER A 56 -2.93 -13.48 5.10
CA SER A 56 -2.31 -14.80 4.98
C SER A 56 -1.06 -14.96 5.84
N ASN A 57 -0.44 -13.86 6.30
CA ASN A 57 0.89 -13.84 6.96
C ASN A 57 2.02 -14.56 6.17
N MET A 58 1.77 -14.99 4.93
CA MET A 58 2.74 -15.61 4.04
C MET A 58 3.30 -14.56 3.10
N ILE A 59 4.05 -13.62 3.68
CA ILE A 59 4.72 -12.56 2.92
C ILE A 59 6.19 -12.91 2.85
N ASP A 60 6.71 -12.89 1.64
CA ASP A 60 8.13 -13.11 1.40
C ASP A 60 8.97 -12.10 2.22
N PRO A 61 10.04 -12.53 2.92
CA PRO A 61 10.86 -11.64 3.73
C PRO A 61 11.49 -10.48 2.95
N GLU A 62 11.81 -10.64 1.67
CA GLU A 62 12.31 -9.56 0.82
C GLU A 62 11.21 -8.56 0.49
N LEU A 63 10.00 -9.04 0.19
CA LEU A 63 8.84 -8.18 -0.02
C LEU A 63 8.52 -7.39 1.26
N GLN A 64 8.58 -8.04 2.43
CA GLN A 64 8.39 -7.35 3.70
C GLN A 64 9.41 -6.23 3.91
N LYS A 65 10.69 -6.45 3.60
CA LYS A 65 11.72 -5.40 3.67
C LYS A 65 11.43 -4.24 2.72
N LYS A 66 11.02 -4.54 1.48
CA LYS A 66 10.64 -3.51 0.50
C LYS A 66 9.44 -2.68 0.96
N VAL A 67 8.44 -3.32 1.56
CA VAL A 67 7.25 -2.65 2.13
C VAL A 67 7.65 -1.72 3.28
N VAL A 68 8.51 -2.17 4.20
CA VAL A 68 9.01 -1.33 5.29
C VAL A 68 9.79 -0.13 4.74
N PHE A 69 10.73 -0.36 3.82
CA PHE A 69 11.52 0.70 3.20
C PHE A 69 10.66 1.71 2.45
N PHE A 70 9.64 1.24 1.71
CA PHE A 70 8.67 2.11 1.02
C PHE A 70 7.96 3.03 2.01
N VAL A 71 7.46 2.48 3.11
CA VAL A 71 6.74 3.25 4.11
C VAL A 71 7.64 4.23 4.82
N GLU A 72 8.85 3.83 5.20
CA GLU A 72 9.83 4.75 5.79
C GLU A 72 10.20 5.89 4.83
N SER A 73 10.42 5.60 3.55
CA SER A 73 10.82 6.61 2.56
C SER A 73 9.71 7.63 2.29
N HIS A 74 8.45 7.18 2.24
CA HIS A 74 7.32 8.04 1.89
C HIS A 74 6.63 8.68 3.10
N LEU A 75 6.81 8.17 4.34
CA LEU A 75 6.32 8.87 5.53
C LEU A 75 7.13 10.13 5.85
N PHE A 76 8.43 10.13 5.53
CA PHE A 76 9.36 11.20 5.92
C PHE A 76 9.25 12.47 5.07
N GLU A 77 8.58 12.44 3.92
CA GLU A 77 8.35 13.66 3.12
C GLU A 77 7.30 14.60 3.75
N VAL A 78 6.45 14.11 4.66
CA VAL A 78 5.39 14.92 5.30
C VAL A 78 5.92 15.76 6.47
N THR A 79 7.09 15.47 7.03
CA THR A 79 7.63 16.16 8.21
C THR A 79 8.60 17.32 7.89
N ASN A 80 8.86 17.63 6.62
CA ASN A 80 9.83 18.66 6.21
C ASN A 80 9.22 19.83 5.40
N SER A 81 7.99 20.25 5.69
CA SER A 81 7.38 21.48 5.13
C SER A 81 6.94 22.45 6.21
#